data_AF-A0A940Q1I3-F1
#
_entry.id   AF-A0A940Q1I3-F1
#
_cell.length_a   1.000
_cell.length_b   1.000
_cell.length_c   1.000
_cell.angle_alpha   90.00
_cell.angle_beta   90.00
_cell.angle_gamma   90.00
#
_symmetry.space_group_name_H-M   'P 1'
#
loop_
_entity.id
_entity.type
_entity.pdbx_description
1 polymer ?
#
loop_
_entity_poly.entity_id
_entity_poly.type
_entity_poly.pdbx_seq_one_letter_code
_entity_poly.pdbx_strand_id
1 'polypeptide(L)'
;MRIELDMSSAVSSSVMESARLKAVAMTAEEALSDCNFYCKQDTGALIQSSLINSDFESGVLKWAEPYAEYQYTFPRARRDKNPNASPQWCARAEADFGDNWKAVFDRTYREEIGR
;
A
#
# COMPACT_ATOMS: atom_id res chain seq x y z
N MET A 1 -26.14 -40.51 6.91
CA MET A 1 -24.82 -40.09 7.44
C MET A 1 -24.76 -38.58 7.32
N ARG A 2 -24.91 -37.85 8.44
CA ARG A 2 -24.82 -36.39 8.48
C ARG A 2 -23.40 -36.09 8.95
N ILE A 3 -22.58 -35.48 8.10
CA ILE A 3 -21.23 -35.07 8.47
C ILE A 3 -21.39 -33.69 9.10
N GLU A 4 -21.29 -33.64 10.43
CA GLU A 4 -21.10 -32.39 11.15
C GLU A 4 -19.60 -32.07 11.08
N LEU A 5 -19.24 -31.10 10.24
CA LEU A 5 -17.90 -30.55 10.21
C LEU A 5 -17.73 -29.70 11.47
N ASP A 6 -16.93 -30.21 12.40
CA ASP A 6 -16.50 -29.44 13.57
C ASP A 6 -15.61 -28.28 13.11
N MET A 7 -16.18 -27.07 13.13
CA MET A 7 -15.51 -25.81 12.80
C MET A 7 -14.43 -25.43 13.84
N SER A 8 -14.16 -26.24 14.86
CA SER A 8 -13.13 -25.96 15.87
C SER A 8 -11.69 -25.95 15.33
N SER A 9 -11.45 -26.51 14.14
CA SER A 9 -10.11 -26.57 13.51
C SER A 9 -9.92 -25.66 12.29
N ALA A 10 -10.99 -24.99 11.83
CA ALA A 10 -10.93 -24.05 10.71
C ALA A 10 -11.00 -22.62 11.25
N VAL A 11 -10.00 -21.79 10.92
CA VAL A 11 -10.03 -20.35 11.23
C VAL A 11 -11.34 -19.77 10.68
N SER A 12 -12.16 -19.17 11.55
CA SER A 12 -13.45 -18.59 11.16
C SER A 12 -13.26 -17.56 10.04
N SER A 13 -14.21 -17.48 9.10
CA SER A 13 -14.19 -16.51 8.00
C SER A 13 -14.06 -15.06 8.48
N SER A 14 -14.62 -14.75 9.66
CA SER A 14 -14.48 -13.42 10.28
C SER A 14 -13.05 -13.11 10.73
N VAL A 15 -12.32 -14.11 11.22
CA VAL A 15 -10.91 -13.97 11.63
C VAL A 15 -10.03 -13.83 10.40
N MET A 16 -10.29 -14.63 9.35
CA MET A 16 -9.57 -14.51 8.08
C MET A 16 -9.76 -13.12 7.45
N GLU A 17 -10.97 -12.57 7.51
CA GLU A 17 -11.24 -11.23 6.98
C GLU A 17 -10.56 -10.13 7.81
N SER A 18 -10.62 -10.22 9.14
CA SER A 18 -9.92 -9.27 10.01
C SER A 18 -8.40 -9.33 9.81
N ALA A 19 -7.83 -10.53 9.66
CA ALA A 19 -6.41 -10.73 9.36
C ALA A 19 -6.04 -10.11 8.01
N ARG A 20 -6.89 -10.31 7.00
CA ARG A 20 -6.70 -9.73 5.66
C ARG A 20 -6.71 -8.22 5.70
N LEU A 21 -7.72 -7.60 6.33
CA LEU A 21 -7.84 -6.14 6.40
C LEU A 21 -6.61 -5.51 7.07
N LYS A 22 -6.12 -6.11 8.15
CA LYS A 22 -4.91 -5.64 8.82
C LYS A 22 -3.66 -5.82 7.95
N ALA A 23 -3.51 -6.95 7.27
CA ALA A 23 -2.41 -7.17 6.34
C ALA A 23 -2.43 -6.18 5.17
N VAL A 24 -3.61 -5.87 4.62
CA VAL A 24 -3.79 -4.84 3.59
C VAL A 24 -3.35 -3.47 4.13
N ALA A 25 -3.86 -3.06 5.30
CA ALA A 25 -3.55 -1.75 5.88
C ALA A 25 -2.05 -1.55 6.11
N MET A 26 -1.37 -2.51 6.74
CA MET A 26 0.07 -2.46 6.98
C MET A 26 0.86 -2.38 5.67
N THR A 27 0.47 -3.19 4.68
CA THR A 27 1.13 -3.20 3.37
C THR A 27 0.90 -1.88 2.63
N ALA A 28 -0.30 -1.30 2.73
CA ALA A 28 -0.65 -0.05 2.09
C ALA A 28 0.12 1.14 2.68
N GLU A 29 0.34 1.17 3.99
CA GLU A 29 1.17 2.19 4.65
C GLU A 29 2.61 2.15 4.14
N GLU A 30 3.21 0.95 4.07
CA GLU A 30 4.57 0.75 3.55
C GLU A 30 4.66 1.12 2.07
N ALA A 31 3.72 0.63 1.26
CA ALA A 31 3.65 0.95 -0.16
C ALA A 31 3.51 2.46 -0.39
N LEU A 32 2.70 3.17 0.41
CA LEU A 32 2.56 4.62 0.28
C LEU A 32 3.86 5.35 0.60
N SER A 33 4.56 4.92 1.65
CA SER A 33 5.88 5.47 2.00
C SER A 33 6.87 5.31 0.85
N ASP A 34 6.97 4.11 0.27
CA ASP A 34 7.87 3.81 -0.84
C ASP A 34 7.47 4.55 -2.13
N CYS A 35 6.18 4.68 -2.41
CA CYS A 35 5.68 5.51 -3.50
C CYS A 35 6.08 6.97 -3.31
N ASN A 36 5.98 7.50 -2.08
CA ASN A 36 6.35 8.87 -1.76
C ASN A 36 7.87 9.10 -1.78
N PHE A 37 8.68 8.07 -1.55
CA PHE A 37 10.13 8.13 -1.75
C PHE A 37 10.51 8.50 -3.20
N TYR A 38 9.75 8.01 -4.19
CA TYR A 38 9.94 8.35 -5.60
C TYR A 38 9.07 9.50 -6.11
N CYS A 39 8.12 9.98 -5.31
CA CYS A 39 7.15 10.99 -5.72
C CYS A 39 7.82 12.34 -6.00
N LYS A 40 7.38 12.99 -7.08
CA LYS A 40 7.89 14.32 -7.43
C LYS A 40 7.50 15.33 -6.36
N GLN A 41 8.42 16.23 -6.07
CA GLN A 41 8.24 17.21 -5.02
C GLN A 41 8.60 18.61 -5.50
N ASP A 42 7.72 19.56 -5.16
CA ASP A 42 7.98 21.00 -5.21
C ASP A 42 7.79 21.59 -3.81
N THR A 43 6.54 21.80 -3.40
CA THR A 43 6.17 22.28 -2.05
C THR A 43 5.91 21.17 -1.04
N GLY A 44 5.71 19.93 -1.51
CA GLY A 44 5.30 18.78 -0.70
C GLY A 44 3.80 18.51 -0.65
N ALA A 45 2.96 19.40 -1.21
CA ALA A 45 1.50 19.25 -1.23
C ALA A 45 1.04 17.91 -1.83
N LEU A 46 1.66 17.47 -2.92
CA LEU A 46 1.35 16.19 -3.56
C LEU A 46 1.52 15.00 -2.59
N ILE A 47 2.65 14.91 -1.89
CA ILE A 47 2.91 13.87 -0.89
C ILE A 47 1.91 13.99 0.27
N GLN A 48 1.69 15.18 0.80
CA GLN A 48 0.75 15.41 1.90
C GLN A 48 -0.68 15.00 1.53
N SER A 49 -1.12 15.30 0.29
CA SER A 49 -2.42 14.90 -0.21
C SER A 49 -2.60 13.38 -0.14
N SER A 50 -1.52 12.62 -0.35
CA SER A 50 -1.57 11.16 -0.32
C SER A 50 -1.73 10.57 1.06
N LEU A 51 -1.14 11.21 2.07
CA LEU A 51 -1.31 10.82 3.46
C LEU A 51 -2.75 11.06 3.95
N ILE A 52 -3.42 12.08 3.41
CA ILE A 52 -4.76 12.50 3.86
C ILE A 52 -5.88 11.75 3.10
N ASN A 53 -5.67 11.44 1.82
CA ASN A 53 -6.74 10.96 0.94
C ASN A 53 -6.66 9.45 0.61
N SER A 54 -5.59 8.77 1.04
CA SER A 54 -5.49 7.31 0.88
C SER A 54 -6.37 6.60 1.90
N ASP A 55 -6.89 5.45 1.50
CA ASP A 55 -7.65 4.53 2.34
C ASP A 55 -6.81 3.26 2.52
N PHE A 56 -6.12 3.17 3.65
CA PHE A 56 -5.23 2.06 3.95
C PHE A 56 -5.99 0.76 4.20
N GLU A 57 -7.18 0.82 4.80
CA GLU A 57 -7.97 -0.39 5.10
C GLU A 57 -8.38 -1.12 3.83
N SER A 58 -8.75 -0.37 2.77
CA SER A 58 -9.05 -0.96 1.46
C SER A 58 -7.84 -1.10 0.54
N GLY A 59 -6.67 -0.59 0.95
CA GLY A 59 -5.42 -0.63 0.16
C GLY A 59 -5.39 0.37 -1.01
N VAL A 60 -6.22 1.42 -0.98
CA VAL A 60 -6.34 2.39 -2.05
C VAL A 60 -5.49 3.63 -1.76
N LEU A 61 -4.39 3.78 -2.48
CA LEU A 61 -3.50 4.94 -2.38
C LEU A 61 -3.90 6.05 -3.37
N LYS A 62 -4.01 7.30 -2.91
CA LYS A 62 -4.51 8.41 -3.73
C LYS A 62 -3.72 9.69 -3.54
N TRP A 63 -3.15 10.22 -4.62
CA TRP A 63 -2.61 11.59 -4.66
C TRP A 63 -3.70 12.53 -5.18
N ALA A 64 -4.21 13.41 -4.31
CA ALA A 64 -5.45 14.17 -4.54
C ALA A 64 -5.24 15.64 -4.90
N GLU A 65 -4.16 15.94 -5.61
CA GLU A 65 -3.90 17.27 -6.17
C GLU A 65 -4.43 17.38 -7.59
N PRO A 66 -4.95 18.54 -8.05
CA PRO A 66 -5.47 18.70 -9.41
C PRO A 66 -4.46 18.39 -10.52
N TYR A 67 -3.16 18.49 -10.21
CA TYR A 67 -2.06 18.23 -11.13
C TYR A 67 -1.42 16.84 -10.94
N ALA A 68 -1.93 16.00 -10.02
CA ALA A 68 -1.30 14.73 -9.66
C ALA A 68 -1.16 13.79 -10.87
N GLU A 69 -2.23 13.59 -11.64
CA GLU A 69 -2.25 12.73 -12.82
C GLU A 69 -1.25 13.21 -13.90
N TYR A 70 -1.25 14.51 -14.18
CA TYR A 70 -0.29 15.10 -15.11
C TYR A 70 1.15 14.87 -14.64
N GLN A 71 1.43 15.11 -13.35
CA GLN A 71 2.78 14.88 -12.81
C GLN A 71 3.17 13.41 -12.80
N TYR A 72 2.21 12.49 -12.60
CA TYR A 72 2.45 11.05 -12.62
C TYR A 72 2.98 10.57 -13.98
N THR A 73 2.40 11.08 -15.07
CA THR A 73 2.76 10.68 -16.44
C THR A 73 3.88 11.52 -17.06
N PHE A 74 4.10 12.74 -16.58
CA PHE A 74 5.10 13.64 -17.16
C PHE A 74 6.53 13.05 -17.04
N PRO A 75 7.30 12.90 -18.12
CA PRO A 75 8.53 12.09 -18.10
C PRO A 75 9.69 12.72 -17.33
N ARG A 76 9.71 14.06 -17.18
CA ARG A 76 10.80 14.76 -16.49
C ARG A 76 10.49 14.89 -15.00
N ALA A 77 11.50 14.63 -14.18
CA ALA A 77 11.48 14.86 -12.74
C ALA A 77 12.61 15.83 -12.36
N ARG A 78 12.27 16.89 -11.64
CA ARG A 78 13.26 17.75 -10.99
C ARG A 78 13.68 17.10 -9.67
N ARG A 79 14.99 17.11 -9.40
CA ARG A 79 15.63 16.35 -8.31
C ARG A 79 16.24 17.23 -7.22
N ASP A 80 15.97 18.52 -7.27
CA ASP A 80 16.43 19.50 -6.29
C ASP A 80 15.77 19.33 -4.91
N LYS A 81 14.49 18.91 -4.88
CA LYS A 81 13.75 18.64 -3.63
C LYS A 81 13.75 17.18 -3.24
N ASN A 82 13.40 16.30 -4.18
CA ASN A 82 13.50 14.87 -4.01
C ASN A 82 14.51 14.30 -5.02
N PRO A 83 15.73 13.91 -4.59
CA PRO A 83 16.75 13.38 -5.48
C PRO A 83 16.33 12.07 -6.16
N ASN A 84 15.38 11.34 -5.56
CA ASN A 84 14.86 10.08 -6.09
C ASN A 84 13.66 10.29 -7.02
N ALA A 85 13.18 11.53 -7.21
CA ALA A 85 11.98 11.80 -7.99
C ALA A 85 11.99 11.13 -9.36
N SER A 86 10.88 10.45 -9.67
CA SER A 86 10.67 9.70 -10.91
C SER A 86 9.24 9.91 -11.44
N PRO A 87 9.01 9.88 -12.76
CA PRO A 87 7.68 9.61 -13.29
C PRO A 87 7.17 8.24 -12.79
N GLN A 88 5.86 8.08 -12.78
CA GLN A 88 5.19 6.83 -12.40
C GLN A 88 5.74 6.26 -11.08
N TRP A 89 5.85 7.13 -10.06
CA TRP A 89 6.59 6.84 -8.84
C TRP A 89 6.10 5.57 -8.12
N CYS A 90 4.81 5.25 -8.17
CA CYS A 90 4.27 4.02 -7.60
C CYS A 90 4.72 2.77 -8.37
N ALA A 91 4.70 2.81 -9.70
CA ALA A 91 5.18 1.70 -10.52
C ALA A 91 6.68 1.47 -10.31
N ARG A 92 7.44 2.56 -10.12
CA ARG A 92 8.85 2.47 -9.76
C ARG A 92 9.05 1.87 -8.36
N ALA A 93 8.26 2.30 -7.39
CA ALA A 93 8.28 1.73 -6.04
C ALA A 93 7.95 0.24 -6.04
N GLU A 94 6.93 -0.17 -6.78
CA GLU A 94 6.54 -1.58 -6.92
C GLU A 94 7.66 -2.41 -7.55
N ALA A 95 8.35 -1.88 -8.57
CA ALA A 95 9.48 -2.59 -9.18
C ALA A 95 10.65 -2.82 -8.20
N ASP A 96 10.88 -1.89 -7.28
CA ASP A 96 12.01 -1.95 -6.34
C ASP A 96 11.64 -2.64 -5.00
N PHE A 97 10.39 -2.55 -4.56
CA PHE A 97 9.93 -2.97 -3.23
C PHE A 97 8.73 -3.93 -3.23
N GLY A 98 8.14 -4.27 -4.38
CA GLY A 98 6.91 -5.06 -4.45
C GLY A 98 7.02 -6.45 -3.80
N ASP A 99 8.21 -7.07 -3.79
CA ASP A 99 8.43 -8.33 -3.07
C ASP A 99 8.44 -8.15 -1.54
N ASN A 100 8.89 -6.99 -1.04
CA ASN A 100 8.79 -6.66 0.38
C ASN A 100 7.32 -6.47 0.78
N TRP A 101 6.51 -5.80 -0.05
CA TRP A 101 5.09 -5.61 0.21
C TRP A 101 4.36 -6.95 0.32
N LYS A 102 4.67 -7.91 -0.56
CA LYS A 102 4.14 -9.29 -0.46
C LYS A 102 4.59 -9.98 0.83
N ALA A 103 5.86 -9.82 1.21
CA ALA A 103 6.39 -10.41 2.43
C ALA A 103 5.75 -9.82 3.69
N VAL A 104 5.48 -8.52 3.71
CA VAL A 104 4.78 -7.82 4.79
C VAL A 104 3.35 -8.33 4.90
N PHE A 105 2.64 -8.39 3.78
CA PHE A 105 1.30 -8.94 3.71
C PHE A 105 1.24 -10.37 4.27
N ASP A 106 2.08 -11.27 3.74
CA ASP A 106 2.11 -12.69 4.14
C ASP A 106 2.45 -12.87 5.62
N ARG A 107 3.43 -12.11 6.12
CA ARG A 107 3.83 -12.13 7.54
C ARG A 107 2.67 -11.69 8.42
N THR A 108 2.11 -10.52 8.17
CA THR A 108 1.01 -9.97 8.98
C THR A 108 -0.22 -10.87 8.92
N TYR A 109 -0.56 -11.38 7.74
CA TYR A 109 -1.69 -12.30 7.60
C TYR A 109 -1.50 -13.58 8.44
N ARG A 110 -0.32 -14.20 8.39
CA ARG A 110 0.01 -15.41 9.16
C ARG A 110 0.01 -15.18 10.66
N GLU A 111 0.51 -14.03 11.10
CA GLU A 111 0.52 -13.65 12.51
C GLU A 111 -0.90 -13.49 13.07
N GLU A 112 -1.82 -12.91 12.29
CA GLU A 112 -3.20 -12.70 12.72
C GLU A 112 -4.06 -13.97 12.69
N ILE A 113 -3.85 -14.88 11.74
CA ILE A 113 -4.57 -16.18 11.73
C ILE A 113 -4.01 -17.18 12.76
N GLY A 114 -2.75 -17.02 13.17
CA GLY A 114 -2.08 -17.88 14.16
C GLY A 114 -2.30 -17.44 15.61
N ARG A 115 -3.00 -16.32 15.81
CA ARG A 115 -3.34 -15.74 17.12
C ARG A 115 -4.63 -16.33 17.68
#